data_AF-A0A210QXM7-F1
#
_entry.id   AF-A0A210QXM7-F1
#
_cell.length_a   1.000
_cell.length_b   1.000
_cell.length_c   1.000
_cell.angle_alpha   90.00
_cell.angle_beta   90.00
_cell.angle_gamma   90.00
#
_symmetry.space_group_name_H-M   'P 1'
#
loop_
_entity.id
_entity.type
_entity.pdbx_description
1 polymer ?
#
loop_
_entity_poly.entity_id
_entity_poly.type
_entity_poly.pdbx_seq_one_letter_code
_entity_poly.pdbx_strand_id
1 'polypeptide(L)'
;MKCVVLMLIVLLQVDASYQQNILPEHKRRHCNALQTSDIMEHALPEIRRILQTEAEKNRRLLQTEAENNRRLLQTEAENNRLLLQTEAENNRRLHEEHVSTLRGVILLRCDPGWLYNANHCYLFSQSRKTWQEAIEKCQDMNAYLADIQSDEENRFVKMELSRRHEGA
;
A
#
# COMPACT_ATOMS: atom_id res chain seq x y z
N MET A 1 -80.26 23.62 9.64
CA MET A 1 -80.54 24.94 10.24
C MET A 1 -79.98 26.02 9.31
N LYS A 2 -80.81 27.03 9.06
CA LYS A 2 -80.74 28.27 8.25
C LYS A 2 -79.48 28.65 7.43
N CYS A 3 -79.72 29.06 6.17
CA CYS A 3 -78.88 29.95 5.37
C CYS A 3 -79.78 31.07 4.79
N VAL A 4 -79.36 32.34 4.89
CA VAL A 4 -80.10 33.52 4.44
C VAL A 4 -79.31 34.19 3.33
N VAL A 5 -79.88 34.36 2.13
CA VAL A 5 -79.47 35.43 1.21
C VAL A 5 -80.72 36.00 0.50
N LEU A 6 -81.02 37.25 0.83
CA LEU A 6 -81.88 38.17 0.11
C LEU A 6 -81.12 38.73 -1.10
N MET A 7 -81.56 38.44 -2.33
CA MET A 7 -81.33 39.25 -3.54
C MET A 7 -82.34 38.84 -4.61
N LEU A 8 -83.56 39.37 -4.51
CA LEU A 8 -84.77 38.73 -5.02
C LEU A 8 -85.19 39.07 -6.46
N ILE A 9 -84.53 39.93 -7.27
CA ILE A 9 -85.16 40.37 -8.55
C ILE A 9 -84.26 40.37 -9.80
N VAL A 10 -82.92 40.26 -9.70
CA VAL A 10 -82.05 40.15 -10.90
C VAL A 10 -81.60 38.70 -11.20
N LEU A 11 -81.78 37.79 -10.24
CA LEU A 11 -81.31 36.40 -10.35
C LEU A 11 -82.27 35.45 -11.09
N LEU A 12 -83.55 35.81 -11.24
CA LEU A 12 -84.58 34.89 -11.78
C LEU A 12 -84.43 34.51 -13.26
N GLN A 13 -83.62 35.23 -14.05
CA GLN A 13 -83.30 34.86 -15.44
C GLN A 13 -81.89 34.28 -15.62
N VAL A 14 -81.01 34.47 -14.64
CA VAL A 14 -79.65 33.87 -14.65
C VAL A 14 -79.68 32.48 -14.00
N ASP A 15 -80.58 32.23 -13.04
CA ASP A 15 -80.61 30.99 -12.25
C ASP A 15 -81.05 29.73 -13.02
N ALA A 16 -81.98 29.80 -13.96
CA ALA A 16 -82.53 28.55 -14.55
C ALA A 16 -81.47 27.76 -15.35
N SER A 17 -80.72 28.43 -16.22
CA SER A 17 -79.65 27.83 -17.03
C SER A 17 -78.34 27.63 -16.24
N TYR A 18 -78.04 28.51 -15.28
CA TYR A 18 -76.87 28.40 -14.40
C TYR A 18 -77.01 27.25 -13.39
N GLN A 19 -78.21 27.05 -12.82
CA GLN A 19 -78.50 25.93 -11.91
C GLN A 19 -78.67 24.58 -12.64
N GLN A 20 -79.21 24.55 -13.87
CA GLN A 20 -79.40 23.29 -14.60
C GLN A 20 -78.12 22.67 -15.16
N ASN A 21 -77.07 23.47 -15.45
CA ASN A 21 -75.87 22.94 -16.12
C ASN A 21 -74.57 23.03 -15.30
N ILE A 22 -74.36 24.07 -14.49
CA ILE A 22 -73.08 24.30 -13.80
C ILE A 22 -73.02 23.66 -12.42
N LEU A 23 -74.14 23.66 -11.68
CA LEU A 23 -74.21 23.03 -10.35
C LEU A 23 -73.96 21.51 -10.38
N PRO A 24 -74.51 20.74 -11.35
CA PRO A 24 -74.22 19.31 -11.50
C PRO A 24 -72.77 19.06 -11.93
N GLU A 25 -72.22 19.90 -12.81
CA GLU A 25 -70.81 19.81 -13.21
C GLU A 25 -69.85 20.11 -12.05
N HIS A 26 -70.11 21.15 -11.27
CA HIS A 26 -69.27 21.49 -10.12
C HIS A 26 -69.31 20.39 -9.05
N LYS A 27 -70.49 19.80 -8.79
CA LYS A 27 -70.60 18.62 -7.92
C LYS A 27 -69.88 17.40 -8.49
N ARG A 28 -69.99 17.16 -9.80
CA ARG A 28 -69.27 16.06 -10.48
C ARG A 28 -67.75 16.26 -10.42
N ARG A 29 -67.26 17.48 -10.66
CA ARG A 29 -65.83 17.83 -10.51
C ARG A 29 -65.37 17.68 -9.08
N HIS A 30 -66.19 18.06 -8.09
CA HIS A 30 -65.86 17.90 -6.67
C HIS A 30 -65.85 16.42 -6.23
N CYS A 31 -66.82 15.61 -6.67
CA CYS A 31 -66.79 14.15 -6.47
C CYS A 31 -65.60 13.50 -7.16
N ASN A 32 -65.30 13.86 -8.40
CA ASN A 32 -64.13 13.36 -9.11
C ASN A 32 -62.83 13.76 -8.40
N ALA A 33 -62.74 15.00 -7.91
CA ALA A 33 -61.58 15.52 -7.17
C ALA A 33 -61.38 14.77 -5.84
N LEU A 34 -62.45 14.56 -5.07
CA LEU A 34 -62.45 13.75 -3.85
C LEU A 34 -62.07 12.29 -4.15
N GLN A 35 -62.61 11.72 -5.21
CA GLN A 35 -62.28 10.36 -5.64
C GLN A 35 -60.80 10.24 -6.07
N THR A 36 -60.24 11.22 -6.79
CA THR A 36 -58.80 11.28 -7.04
C THR A 36 -57.98 11.47 -5.76
N SER A 37 -58.48 12.23 -4.77
CA SER A 37 -57.83 12.39 -3.47
C SER A 37 -57.74 11.06 -2.72
N ASP A 38 -58.84 10.32 -2.63
CA ASP A 38 -58.91 9.01 -1.97
C ASP A 38 -58.00 7.99 -2.68
N ILE A 39 -58.00 7.99 -4.02
CA ILE A 39 -57.10 7.13 -4.82
C ILE A 39 -55.64 7.46 -4.53
N MET A 40 -55.27 8.75 -4.48
CA MET A 40 -53.90 9.17 -4.17
C MET A 40 -53.51 8.84 -2.74
N GLU A 41 -54.41 8.99 -1.76
CA GLU A 41 -54.14 8.66 -0.35
C GLU A 41 -53.78 7.18 -0.16
N HIS A 42 -54.32 6.31 -1.02
CA HIS A 42 -54.03 4.87 -1.01
C HIS A 42 -52.83 4.50 -1.90
N ALA A 43 -52.60 5.22 -3.01
CA ALA A 43 -51.51 4.94 -3.95
C ALA A 43 -50.15 5.51 -3.49
N LEU A 44 -50.12 6.68 -2.84
CA LEU A 44 -48.89 7.35 -2.41
C LEU A 44 -48.06 6.52 -1.41
N PRO A 45 -48.64 5.84 -0.40
CA PRO A 45 -47.90 4.97 0.50
C PRO A 45 -47.18 3.83 -0.24
N GLU A 46 -47.83 3.23 -1.24
CA GLU A 46 -47.24 2.11 -1.99
C GLU A 46 -46.12 2.60 -2.93
N ILE A 47 -46.31 3.73 -3.62
CA ILE A 47 -45.25 4.36 -4.42
C ILE A 47 -44.06 4.73 -3.52
N ARG A 48 -44.30 5.28 -2.33
CA ARG A 48 -43.25 5.62 -1.36
C ARG A 48 -42.48 4.38 -0.93
N ARG A 49 -43.17 3.28 -0.65
CA ARG A 49 -42.57 2.00 -0.26
C ARG A 49 -41.69 1.43 -1.38
N ILE A 50 -42.15 1.50 -2.63
CA ILE A 50 -41.39 1.06 -3.81
C ILE A 50 -40.12 1.92 -3.95
N LEU A 51 -40.24 3.25 -3.89
CA LEU A 51 -39.11 4.17 -3.98
C LEU A 51 -38.09 3.95 -2.87
N GLN A 52 -38.54 3.68 -1.64
CA GLN A 52 -37.67 3.34 -0.52
C GLN A 52 -36.93 2.02 -0.76
N THR A 53 -37.65 1.00 -1.21
CA THR A 53 -37.06 -0.32 -1.51
C THR A 53 -36.00 -0.21 -2.61
N GLU A 54 -36.28 0.57 -3.66
CA GLU A 54 -35.34 0.78 -4.75
C GLU A 54 -34.11 1.60 -4.30
N ALA A 55 -34.32 2.63 -3.49
CA ALA A 55 -33.23 3.40 -2.90
C ALA A 55 -32.33 2.54 -2.00
N GLU A 56 -32.90 1.61 -1.23
CA GLU A 56 -32.16 0.65 -0.42
C GLU A 56 -31.35 -0.34 -1.27
N LYS A 57 -31.97 -0.89 -2.33
CA LYS A 57 -31.26 -1.76 -3.28
C LYS A 57 -30.08 -1.05 -3.92
N ASN A 58 -30.29 0.17 -4.43
CA ASN A 58 -29.24 0.98 -5.04
C ASN A 58 -28.11 1.30 -4.06
N ARG A 59 -28.47 1.61 -2.80
CA ARG A 59 -27.47 1.84 -1.74
C ARG A 59 -26.63 0.59 -1.47
N ARG A 60 -27.27 -0.59 -1.38
CA ARG A 60 -26.56 -1.87 -1.17
C ARG A 60 -25.62 -2.18 -2.32
N LEU A 61 -26.08 -1.97 -3.57
CA LEU A 61 -25.25 -2.17 -4.76
C LEU A 61 -23.99 -1.30 -4.70
N LEU A 62 -24.16 0.00 -4.43
CA LEU A 62 -23.04 0.94 -4.29
C LEU A 62 -22.09 0.57 -3.16
N GLN A 63 -22.61 0.08 -2.03
CA GLN A 63 -21.79 -0.40 -0.92
C GLN A 63 -20.97 -1.63 -1.31
N THR A 64 -21.59 -2.61 -1.95
CA THR A 64 -20.90 -3.81 -2.44
C THR A 64 -19.82 -3.46 -3.46
N GLU A 65 -20.10 -2.56 -4.40
CA GLU A 65 -19.12 -2.14 -5.40
C GLU A 65 -17.95 -1.39 -4.77
N ALA A 66 -18.22 -0.47 -3.83
CA ALA A 66 -17.17 0.21 -3.07
C ALA A 66 -16.30 -0.78 -2.26
N GLU A 67 -16.92 -1.79 -1.67
CA GLU A 67 -16.21 -2.81 -0.90
C GLU A 67 -15.37 -3.73 -1.81
N ASN A 68 -15.90 -4.13 -2.96
CA ASN A 68 -15.16 -4.90 -3.96
C ASN A 68 -13.94 -4.12 -4.47
N ASN A 69 -14.12 -2.84 -4.81
CA ASN A 69 -13.02 -1.97 -5.25
C ASN A 69 -11.98 -1.79 -4.15
N ARG A 70 -12.40 -1.66 -2.89
CA ARG A 70 -11.48 -1.58 -1.75
C ARG A 70 -10.68 -2.86 -1.56
N ARG A 71 -11.31 -4.03 -1.72
CA ARG A 71 -10.63 -5.34 -1.64
C ARG A 71 -9.59 -5.50 -2.75
N LEU A 72 -9.94 -5.14 -3.99
CA LEU A 72 -8.99 -5.12 -5.12
C LEU A 72 -7.77 -4.26 -4.82
N LEU A 73 -7.98 -3.02 -4.38
CA LEU A 73 -6.89 -2.11 -4.02
C LEU A 73 -6.03 -2.65 -2.86
N GLN A 74 -6.65 -3.30 -1.87
CA GLN A 74 -5.92 -3.94 -0.76
C GLN A 74 -5.06 -5.10 -1.25
N THR A 75 -5.62 -6.00 -2.06
CA THR A 75 -4.89 -7.13 -2.63
C THR A 75 -3.73 -6.66 -3.50
N GLU A 76 -3.93 -5.62 -4.31
CA GLU A 76 -2.86 -5.07 -5.14
C GLU A 76 -1.74 -4.44 -4.29
N ALA A 77 -2.10 -3.69 -3.24
CA ALA A 77 -1.12 -3.16 -2.29
C ALA A 77 -0.34 -4.26 -1.56
N GLU A 78 -1.00 -5.34 -1.15
CA GLU A 78 -0.38 -6.51 -0.52
C GLU A 78 0.55 -7.26 -1.49
N ASN A 79 0.11 -7.48 -2.73
CA ASN A 79 0.93 -8.10 -3.78
C ASN A 79 2.20 -7.27 -4.05
N ASN A 80 2.05 -5.96 -4.20
CA ASN A 80 3.19 -5.06 -4.40
C ASN A 80 4.15 -5.06 -3.20
N ARG A 81 3.61 -5.10 -1.98
CA ARG A 81 4.41 -5.21 -0.74
C ARG A 81 5.18 -6.53 -0.68
N LEU A 82 4.54 -7.64 -0.99
CA LEU A 82 5.17 -8.97 -0.99
C LEU A 82 6.28 -9.06 -2.03
N LEU A 83 6.08 -8.49 -3.22
CA LEU A 83 7.09 -8.45 -4.26
C LEU A 83 8.34 -7.69 -3.78
N LEU A 84 8.17 -6.49 -3.23
CA LEU A 84 9.27 -5.69 -2.68
C LEU A 84 10.02 -6.41 -1.55
N GLN A 85 9.29 -7.08 -0.66
CA GLN A 85 9.89 -7.89 0.42
C GLN A 85 10.69 -9.05 -0.15
N THR A 86 10.13 -9.78 -1.12
CA THR A 86 10.78 -10.93 -1.76
C THR A 86 12.05 -10.50 -2.49
N GLU A 87 12.00 -9.37 -3.21
CA GLU A 87 13.15 -8.83 -3.93
C GLU A 87 14.26 -8.40 -2.97
N ALA A 88 13.91 -7.74 -1.86
CA ALA A 88 14.86 -7.40 -0.81
C ALA A 88 15.52 -8.64 -0.16
N GLU A 89 14.73 -9.69 0.11
CA GLU A 89 15.22 -10.95 0.66
C GLU A 89 16.16 -11.65 -0.33
N ASN A 90 15.77 -11.73 -1.60
CA ASN A 90 16.59 -12.32 -2.65
C ASN A 90 17.92 -11.57 -2.83
N ASN A 91 17.89 -10.24 -2.85
CA ASN A 91 19.10 -9.42 -2.92
C ASN A 91 20.02 -9.65 -1.71
N ARG A 92 19.45 -9.81 -0.51
CA ARG A 92 20.21 -10.14 0.70
C ARG A 92 20.86 -11.52 0.60
N ARG A 93 20.11 -12.54 0.18
CA ARG A 93 20.62 -13.91 0.01
C ARG A 93 21.74 -13.97 -1.02
N LEU A 94 21.57 -13.27 -2.15
CA LEU A 94 22.59 -13.17 -3.20
C LEU A 94 23.85 -12.49 -2.68
N HIS A 95 23.69 -11.44 -1.87
CA HIS A 95 24.82 -10.77 -1.23
C HIS A 95 25.55 -11.70 -0.25
N GLU A 96 24.83 -12.42 0.60
CA GLU A 96 25.40 -13.38 1.54
C GLU A 96 26.15 -14.52 0.83
N GLU A 97 25.59 -15.04 -0.26
CA GLU A 97 26.22 -16.04 -1.10
C GLU A 97 27.52 -15.52 -1.70
N HIS A 98 27.50 -14.34 -2.33
CA HIS A 98 28.70 -13.71 -2.87
C HIS A 98 29.76 -13.44 -1.80
N VAL A 99 29.35 -12.97 -0.62
CA VAL A 99 30.28 -12.72 0.50
C VAL A 99 30.89 -14.03 1.01
N SER A 100 30.12 -15.11 1.08
CA SER A 100 30.59 -16.44 1.47
C SER A 100 31.60 -16.99 0.47
N THR A 101 31.30 -16.92 -0.83
CA THR A 101 32.22 -17.31 -1.91
C THR A 101 33.48 -16.46 -1.88
N LEU A 102 33.36 -15.13 -1.72
CA LEU A 102 34.51 -14.23 -1.66
C LEU A 102 35.40 -14.54 -0.44
N ARG A 103 34.81 -14.82 0.72
CA ARG A 103 35.54 -15.26 1.92
C ARG A 103 36.28 -16.57 1.66
N GLY A 104 35.64 -17.55 1.02
CA GLY A 104 36.26 -18.82 0.64
C GLY A 104 37.44 -18.64 -0.32
N VAL A 105 37.27 -17.78 -1.33
CA VAL A 105 38.34 -17.43 -2.27
C VAL A 105 39.50 -16.75 -1.55
N ILE A 106 39.24 -15.79 -0.66
CA ILE A 106 40.28 -15.09 0.12
C ILE A 106 41.09 -16.08 0.96
N LEU A 107 40.44 -17.06 1.59
CA LEU A 107 41.11 -18.10 2.40
C LEU A 107 41.96 -19.07 1.57
N LEU A 108 41.74 -19.18 0.26
CA LEU A 108 42.54 -20.00 -0.65
C LEU A 108 43.71 -19.24 -1.31
N ARG A 109 43.85 -17.92 -1.09
CA ARG A 109 44.87 -17.13 -1.79
C ARG A 109 46.27 -17.23 -1.20
N CYS A 110 46.41 -17.68 0.04
CA CYS A 110 47.70 -17.80 0.72
C CYS A 110 47.82 -19.13 1.44
N ASP A 111 49.07 -19.59 1.64
CA ASP A 111 49.35 -20.79 2.43
C ASP A 111 48.88 -20.64 3.89
N PRO A 112 48.56 -21.75 4.58
CA PRO A 112 48.16 -21.70 5.99
C PRO A 112 49.16 -20.91 6.86
N GLY A 113 48.64 -19.95 7.63
CA GLY A 113 49.45 -19.09 8.50
C GLY A 113 49.87 -17.74 7.87
N TRP A 114 49.66 -17.56 6.56
CA TRP A 114 49.86 -16.30 5.87
C TRP A 114 48.57 -15.47 5.82
N LEU A 115 48.71 -14.15 5.88
CA LEU A 115 47.59 -13.23 5.81
C LEU A 115 47.50 -12.61 4.42
N TYR A 116 46.34 -12.71 3.79
CA TYR A 116 46.07 -12.07 2.52
C TYR A 116 45.71 -10.59 2.71
N ASN A 117 46.42 -9.69 2.04
CA ASN A 117 46.07 -8.26 1.96
C ASN A 117 46.47 -7.70 0.59
N ALA A 118 45.58 -6.97 -0.08
CA ALA A 118 45.84 -6.26 -1.34
C ALA A 118 46.64 -7.09 -2.39
N ASN A 119 46.21 -8.32 -2.67
CA ASN A 119 46.82 -9.27 -3.61
C ASN A 119 48.20 -9.85 -3.19
N HIS A 120 48.65 -9.61 -1.96
CA HIS A 120 49.88 -10.17 -1.43
C HIS A 120 49.60 -11.02 -0.18
N CYS A 121 50.50 -11.96 0.08
CA CYS A 121 50.47 -12.81 1.27
C CYS A 121 51.59 -12.37 2.22
N TYR A 122 51.24 -12.13 3.49
CA TYR A 122 52.17 -11.65 4.50
C TYR A 122 52.33 -12.66 5.63
N LEU A 123 53.57 -12.93 6.00
CA LEU A 123 53.90 -13.72 7.19
C LEU A 123 54.61 -12.84 8.20
N PHE A 124 54.04 -12.75 9.40
CA PHE A 124 54.63 -11.99 10.50
C PHE A 124 55.43 -12.94 11.38
N SER A 125 56.76 -12.83 11.34
CA SER A 125 57.65 -13.67 12.15
C SER A 125 57.43 -13.44 13.63
N GLN A 126 57.31 -14.53 14.41
CA GLN A 126 57.15 -14.45 15.86
C GLN A 126 58.48 -14.23 16.60
N SER A 127 59.62 -14.44 15.93
CA SER A 127 60.95 -14.32 16.52
C SER A 127 61.73 -13.19 15.87
N ARG A 128 62.40 -12.39 16.71
CA ARG A 128 63.33 -11.36 16.25
C ARG A 128 64.51 -12.00 15.55
N LYS A 129 64.92 -11.40 14.43
CA LYS A 129 66.05 -11.80 13.59
C LYS A 129 66.83 -10.56 13.21
N THR A 130 68.12 -10.72 12.97
CA THR A 130 68.88 -9.71 12.23
C THR A 130 68.34 -9.60 10.81
N TRP A 131 68.65 -8.49 10.14
CA TRP A 131 68.21 -8.25 8.76
C TRP A 131 68.61 -9.40 7.82
N GLN A 132 69.85 -9.87 7.94
CA GLN A 132 70.39 -10.95 7.11
C GLN A 132 69.66 -12.28 7.34
N GLU A 133 69.49 -12.68 8.60
CA GLU A 133 68.76 -13.90 8.97
C GLU A 133 67.28 -13.85 8.53
N ALA A 134 66.68 -12.66 8.51
CA ALA A 134 65.31 -12.48 8.03
C ALA A 134 65.20 -12.70 6.51
N ILE A 135 66.15 -12.20 5.72
CA ILE A 135 66.22 -12.42 4.27
C ILE A 135 66.36 -13.91 3.97
N GLU A 136 67.35 -14.57 4.58
CA GLU A 136 67.61 -16.00 4.39
C GLU A 136 66.37 -16.83 4.75
N LYS A 137 65.73 -16.50 5.88
CA LYS A 137 64.51 -17.19 6.29
C LYS A 137 63.36 -17.01 5.31
N CYS A 138 63.16 -15.81 4.78
CA CYS A 138 62.14 -15.56 3.76
C CYS A 138 62.43 -16.36 2.48
N GLN A 139 63.69 -16.40 2.04
CA GLN A 139 64.12 -17.17 0.87
C GLN A 139 63.91 -18.68 1.05
N ASP A 140 64.18 -19.23 2.24
CA ASP A 140 63.90 -20.64 2.58
C ASP A 140 62.42 -21.00 2.46
N MET A 141 61.53 -20.02 2.65
CA MET A 141 60.08 -20.16 2.51
C MET A 141 59.59 -19.80 1.10
N ASN A 142 60.52 -19.68 0.13
CA ASN A 142 60.24 -19.25 -1.25
C ASN A 142 59.50 -17.90 -1.32
N ALA A 143 59.84 -16.99 -0.40
CA ALA A 143 59.26 -15.67 -0.25
C ALA A 143 60.36 -14.59 -0.18
N TYR A 144 59.95 -13.33 -0.05
CA TYR A 144 60.84 -12.19 0.09
C TYR A 144 60.43 -11.34 1.30
N LEU A 145 61.37 -10.53 1.80
CA LEU A 145 61.08 -9.57 2.85
C LEU A 145 60.10 -8.51 2.32
N ALA A 146 59.06 -8.18 3.09
CA ALA A 146 58.03 -7.24 2.65
C ALA A 146 58.62 -5.86 2.30
N ASP A 147 58.36 -5.42 1.07
CA ASP A 147 58.68 -4.08 0.58
C ASP A 147 57.39 -3.25 0.61
N ILE A 148 57.34 -2.25 1.49
CA ILE A 148 56.11 -1.50 1.77
C ILE A 148 55.99 -0.35 0.77
N GLN A 149 55.04 -0.45 -0.15
CA GLN A 149 54.92 0.44 -1.30
C GLN A 149 53.78 1.46 -1.18
N SER A 150 52.96 1.39 -0.12
CA SER A 150 51.86 2.32 0.08
C SER A 150 51.57 2.62 1.55
N ASP A 151 50.92 3.77 1.80
CA ASP A 151 50.46 4.14 3.14
C ASP A 151 49.41 3.17 3.70
N GLU A 152 48.57 2.61 2.84
CA GLU A 152 47.56 1.60 3.20
C GLU A 152 48.22 0.32 3.68
N GLU A 153 49.23 -0.17 2.94
CA GLU A 153 50.02 -1.34 3.31
C GLU A 153 50.80 -1.10 4.61
N ASN A 154 51.41 0.07 4.76
CA ASN A 154 52.12 0.45 5.98
C ASN A 154 51.19 0.47 7.20
N ARG A 155 49.96 0.99 7.06
CA ARG A 155 48.93 0.95 8.11
C ARG A 155 48.57 -0.48 8.49
N PHE A 156 48.32 -1.33 7.50
CA PHE A 156 48.01 -2.75 7.70
C PHE A 156 49.13 -3.47 8.45
N VAL A 157 50.38 -3.34 7.99
CA VAL A 157 51.54 -4.00 8.61
C VAL A 157 51.76 -3.53 10.04
N LYS A 158 51.65 -2.22 10.31
CA LYS A 158 51.76 -1.69 11.68
C LYS A 158 50.67 -2.21 12.60
N MET A 159 49.42 -2.19 12.15
CA MET A 159 48.29 -2.68 12.94
C MET A 159 48.46 -4.16 13.30
N GLU A 160 48.86 -4.99 12.35
CA GLU A 160 49.03 -6.43 12.59
C GLU A 160 50.28 -6.74 13.46
N LEU A 161 51.35 -5.96 13.33
CA LEU A 161 52.51 -6.03 14.24
C LEU A 161 52.12 -5.68 15.69
N SER A 162 51.33 -4.62 15.89
CA SER A 162 50.81 -4.22 17.22
C SER A 162 49.93 -5.31 17.82
N ARG A 163 48.97 -5.84 17.04
CA ARG A 163 48.05 -6.89 17.47
C ARG A 163 48.77 -8.15 17.95
N ARG A 164 49.93 -8.46 17.36
CA ARG A 164 50.76 -9.63 17.71
C ARG A 164 51.73 -9.37 18.86
N HIS A 165 52.10 -8.12 19.13
CA HIS A 165 52.93 -7.76 20.29
C HIS A 165 52.12 -7.67 21.59
N GLU A 166 50.83 -7.33 21.51
CA GLU A 166 49.94 -7.25 22.69
C GLU A 166 49.49 -8.62 23.23
N GLY A 167 49.83 -9.72 22.53
CA GLY A 167 49.47 -11.09 22.92
C GLY A 167 50.66 -11.96 23.38
N ALA A 168 51.81 -11.36 23.69
CA ALA A 168 53.03 -12.04 24.16
C ALA A 168 53.32 -11.75 25.64
#